data_AF-A0A851YY23-F1
#
_entry.id   AF-A0A851YY23-F1
#
_cell.length_a   1.000
_cell.length_b   1.000
_cell.length_c   1.000
_cell.angle_alpha   90.00
_cell.angle_beta   90.00
_cell.angle_gamma   90.00
#
_symmetry.space_group_name_H-M   'P 1'
#
loop_
_entity.id
_entity.type
_entity.pdbx_description
1 polymer ?
#
loop_
_entity_poly.entity_id
_entity_poly.type
_entity_poly.pdbx_seq_one_letter_code
_entity_poly.pdbx_strand_id
1 'polypeptide(L)'
;VSTSHLQLAAFALGTVGWILCTISLGSVEWRVWHVNNTTTISSGIAWVGIWKVCFITYLHVSPGYKEQFCHKFSGYDFSIPHEIYAAQGLLLIGMLMGFLGLTATIFALRNVYMGITHKTLITRFFLVSGFFYILAGLCVLIPVSWNFYSVTHNQSIAFPPSYYMPSSPVAQEAGAAIPIGIVAVILLLLSGTFSLSYRFPVTANTIMQ
;
A
#
# COMPACT_ATOMS: atom_id res chain seq x y z
N VAL A 1 -22.71 -14.04 21.49
CA VAL A 1 -23.46 -13.22 20.51
C VAL A 1 -22.56 -12.35 19.61
N SER A 2 -21.26 -12.08 19.87
CA SER A 2 -20.51 -11.07 19.06
C SER A 2 -19.50 -11.57 18.01
N THR A 3 -19.09 -12.85 17.98
CA THR A 3 -17.93 -13.27 17.16
C THR A 3 -18.17 -13.19 15.65
N SER A 4 -19.40 -13.42 15.18
CA SER A 4 -19.73 -13.36 13.75
C SER A 4 -19.67 -11.92 13.19
N HIS A 5 -20.09 -10.91 13.97
CA HIS A 5 -20.05 -9.51 13.54
C HIS A 5 -18.61 -9.00 13.39
N LEU A 6 -17.71 -9.45 14.26
CA LEU A 6 -16.31 -9.07 14.23
C LEU A 6 -15.57 -9.65 13.00
N GLN A 7 -15.91 -10.88 12.58
CA GLN A 7 -15.33 -11.47 11.36
C GLN A 7 -15.85 -10.81 10.09
N LEU A 8 -17.12 -10.38 10.08
CA LEU A 8 -17.63 -9.59 8.97
C LEU A 8 -16.96 -8.22 8.90
N ALA A 9 -16.72 -7.57 10.06
CA ALA A 9 -15.94 -6.35 10.13
C ALA A 9 -14.49 -6.56 9.65
N ALA A 10 -13.84 -7.68 10.04
CA ALA A 10 -12.51 -8.03 9.54
C ALA A 10 -12.50 -8.10 8.01
N PHE A 11 -13.44 -8.83 7.41
CA PHE A 11 -13.56 -8.92 5.96
C PHE A 11 -13.76 -7.56 5.28
N ALA A 12 -14.66 -6.71 5.81
CA ALA A 12 -14.90 -5.39 5.25
C ALA A 12 -13.66 -4.48 5.34
N LEU A 13 -13.04 -4.39 6.52
CA LEU A 13 -11.84 -3.58 6.74
C LEU A 13 -10.66 -4.09 5.90
N GLY A 14 -10.47 -5.41 5.83
CA GLY A 14 -9.41 -6.03 5.03
C GLY A 14 -9.59 -5.79 3.52
N THR A 15 -10.84 -5.83 3.03
CA THR A 15 -11.15 -5.53 1.62
C THR A 15 -10.82 -4.08 1.28
N VAL A 16 -11.32 -3.13 2.08
CA VAL A 16 -11.06 -1.70 1.86
C VAL A 16 -9.58 -1.38 2.01
N GLY A 17 -8.92 -1.92 3.05
CA GLY A 17 -7.48 -1.75 3.26
C GLY A 17 -6.64 -2.26 2.09
N TRP A 18 -6.98 -3.43 1.52
CA TRP A 18 -6.29 -3.98 0.35
C TRP A 18 -6.50 -3.13 -0.92
N ILE A 19 -7.71 -2.60 -1.13
CA ILE A 19 -7.99 -1.68 -2.24
C ILE A 19 -7.17 -0.38 -2.09
N LEU A 20 -7.17 0.24 -0.90
CA LEU A 20 -6.39 1.45 -0.65
C LEU A 20 -4.89 1.21 -0.79
N CYS A 21 -4.38 0.06 -0.35
CA CYS A 21 -2.99 -0.36 -0.58
C CYS A 21 -2.68 -0.41 -2.09
N THR A 22 -3.57 -0.99 -2.88
CA THR A 22 -3.42 -1.07 -4.35
C THR A 22 -3.43 0.30 -5.00
N ILE A 23 -4.31 1.21 -4.54
CA ILE A 23 -4.37 2.59 -5.02
C ILE A 23 -3.07 3.32 -4.69
N SER A 24 -2.62 3.29 -3.43
CA SER A 24 -1.38 3.92 -2.99
C SER A 24 -0.16 3.41 -3.78
N LEU A 25 -0.09 2.09 -4.02
CA LEU A 25 0.94 1.47 -4.85
C LEU A 25 0.96 2.01 -6.29
N GLY A 26 -0.22 2.22 -6.90
CA GLY A 26 -0.34 2.71 -8.27
C GLY A 26 -0.17 4.22 -8.43
N SER A 27 -0.29 4.99 -7.35
CA SER A 27 -0.17 6.44 -7.35
C SER A 27 1.26 6.92 -7.61
N VAL A 28 1.38 8.02 -8.35
CA VAL A 28 2.66 8.71 -8.59
C VAL A 28 2.97 9.74 -7.51
N GLU A 29 1.96 10.15 -6.75
CA GLU A 29 2.08 11.23 -5.77
C GLU A 29 2.56 10.69 -4.42
N TRP A 30 3.76 10.12 -4.36
CA TRP A 30 4.39 9.74 -3.10
C TRP A 30 5.17 10.92 -2.51
N ARG A 31 6.03 11.54 -3.31
CA ARG A 31 6.71 12.79 -2.95
C ARG A 31 6.47 13.83 -4.03
N VAL A 32 6.08 15.03 -3.62
CA VAL A 32 5.98 16.20 -4.51
C VAL A 32 7.23 17.03 -4.30
N TRP A 33 8.03 17.18 -5.34
CA TRP A 33 9.27 17.95 -5.32
C TRP A 33 9.03 19.32 -5.95
N HIS A 34 9.33 20.37 -5.19
CA HIS A 34 9.43 21.73 -5.70
C HIS A 34 10.87 21.97 -6.16
N VAL A 35 11.02 22.33 -7.42
CA VAL A 35 12.31 22.52 -8.08
C VAL A 35 12.37 23.91 -8.70
N ASN A 36 13.57 24.46 -8.84
CA ASN A 36 13.73 25.72 -9.55
C ASN A 36 13.20 25.59 -10.98
N ASN A 37 12.52 26.63 -11.45
CA ASN A 37 11.97 26.64 -12.79
C ASN A 37 13.13 26.60 -13.79
N THR A 38 13.19 25.53 -14.59
CA THR A 38 14.26 25.30 -15.57
C THR A 38 13.64 25.06 -16.92
N THR A 39 14.49 25.05 -17.95
CA THR A 39 14.02 24.75 -19.29
C THR A 39 13.47 23.33 -19.46
N THR A 40 13.82 22.43 -18.54
CA THR A 40 13.37 21.04 -18.57
C THR A 40 12.13 20.80 -17.70
N ILE A 41 12.05 21.44 -16.53
CA ILE A 41 10.90 21.38 -15.62
C ILE A 41 10.29 22.77 -15.50
N SER A 42 9.26 23.02 -16.29
CA SER A 42 8.70 24.37 -16.47
C SER A 42 7.65 24.75 -15.42
N SER A 43 7.05 23.75 -14.79
CA SER A 43 6.07 23.96 -13.71
C SER A 43 6.70 24.20 -12.34
N GLY A 44 8.00 23.93 -12.20
CA GLY A 44 8.67 23.89 -10.89
C GLY A 44 8.22 22.74 -9.99
N ILE A 45 7.43 21.78 -10.49
CA ILE A 45 6.89 20.66 -9.72
C ILE A 45 7.22 19.33 -10.41
N ALA A 46 7.69 18.36 -9.64
CA ALA A 46 7.85 16.98 -10.07
C ALA A 46 7.18 16.02 -9.07
N TRP A 47 6.46 15.03 -9.59
CA TRP A 47 5.82 13.97 -8.80
C TRP A 47 6.67 12.72 -8.86
N VAL A 48 7.22 12.33 -7.72
CA VAL A 48 8.01 11.12 -7.56
C VAL A 48 7.11 10.02 -7.01
N GLY A 49 6.86 9.01 -7.84
CA GLY A 49 6.17 7.79 -7.43
C GLY A 49 7.15 6.66 -7.16
N ILE A 50 6.60 5.47 -6.90
CA ILE A 50 7.39 4.24 -6.70
C ILE A 50 7.75 3.55 -8.04
N TRP A 51 6.93 3.74 -9.07
CA TRP A 51 7.11 3.07 -10.38
C TRP A 51 7.57 4.01 -11.50
N LYS A 52 7.32 5.32 -11.32
CA LYS A 52 7.62 6.33 -12.31
C LYS A 52 7.73 7.70 -11.64
N VAL A 53 8.48 8.58 -12.27
CA VAL A 53 8.52 10.01 -11.95
C VAL A 53 7.87 10.79 -13.08
N CYS A 54 7.10 11.82 -12.76
CA CYS A 54 6.41 12.64 -13.73
C CYS A 54 6.67 14.13 -13.47
N PHE A 55 6.76 14.93 -14.53
CA PHE A 55 6.87 16.39 -14.46
C PHE A 55 6.30 17.03 -15.73
N ILE A 56 5.96 18.32 -15.67
CA ILE A 56 5.48 19.07 -16.84
C ILE A 56 6.67 19.70 -17.56
N THR A 57 6.83 19.39 -18.84
CA THR A 57 7.90 19.92 -19.71
C THR A 57 7.32 20.50 -20.99
N TYR A 58 8.05 21.43 -21.61
CA TYR A 58 7.75 21.99 -22.93
C TYR A 58 8.68 21.47 -24.04
N LEU A 59 9.73 20.72 -23.69
CA LEU A 59 10.79 20.33 -24.64
C LEU A 59 10.38 19.27 -25.66
N HIS A 60 9.36 18.46 -25.35
CA HIS A 60 8.95 17.32 -26.19
C HIS A 60 7.65 17.55 -26.96
N VAL A 61 7.09 18.77 -26.92
CA VAL A 61 5.80 19.09 -27.54
C VAL A 61 5.87 20.45 -28.23
N SER A 62 5.13 20.60 -29.34
CA SER A 62 5.00 21.85 -30.09
C SER A 62 4.69 23.05 -29.17
N PRO A 63 5.21 24.26 -29.47
CA PRO A 63 4.99 25.45 -28.65
C PRO A 63 3.48 25.70 -28.47
N GLY A 64 2.99 25.62 -27.24
CA GLY A 64 1.57 25.85 -26.89
C GLY A 64 0.87 24.70 -26.15
N TYR A 65 1.45 23.49 -26.15
CA TYR A 65 0.87 22.33 -25.47
C TYR A 65 1.70 21.93 -24.24
N LYS A 66 1.03 21.73 -23.10
CA LYS A 66 1.63 21.21 -21.86
C LYS A 66 1.32 19.71 -21.78
N GLU A 67 2.32 18.85 -21.87
CA GLU A 67 2.14 17.43 -21.58
C GLU A 67 2.88 17.01 -20.32
N GLN A 68 2.27 16.10 -19.57
CA GLN A 68 2.90 15.46 -18.43
C GLN A 68 3.87 14.40 -18.95
N PHE A 69 5.16 14.68 -18.89
CA PHE A 69 6.19 13.72 -19.21
C PHE A 69 6.41 12.79 -18.02
N CYS A 70 6.34 11.47 -18.24
CA CYS A 70 6.51 10.46 -17.20
C CYS A 70 7.61 9.48 -17.60
N HIS A 71 8.66 9.41 -16.80
CA HIS A 71 9.73 8.43 -16.95
C HIS A 71 9.48 7.26 -16.01
N LYS A 72 9.36 6.04 -16.56
CA LYS A 72 9.19 4.82 -15.77
C LYS A 72 10.55 4.33 -15.27
N PHE A 73 10.60 3.82 -14.05
CA PHE A 73 11.79 3.12 -13.57
C PHE A 73 11.85 1.76 -14.28
N SER A 74 12.81 1.56 -15.18
CA SER A 74 13.01 0.26 -15.83
C SER A 74 13.64 -0.70 -14.83
N GLY A 75 13.06 -1.89 -14.64
CA GLY A 75 13.50 -2.87 -13.64
C GLY A 75 14.93 -3.40 -13.80
N TYR A 76 15.62 -3.03 -14.89
CA TYR A 76 17.02 -3.37 -15.19
C TYR A 76 17.98 -2.20 -15.01
N ASP A 77 17.48 -1.01 -14.66
CA ASP A 77 18.33 0.16 -14.43
C ASP A 77 18.95 0.04 -13.04
N PHE A 78 20.24 -0.33 -13.00
CA PHE A 78 21.07 -0.31 -11.79
C PHE A 78 21.17 1.08 -11.12
N SER A 79 20.62 2.10 -11.77
CA SER A 79 20.57 3.49 -11.32
C SER A 79 19.31 3.85 -10.53
N ILE A 80 18.41 2.89 -10.24
CA ILE A 80 17.26 3.14 -9.36
C ILE A 80 17.76 3.30 -7.92
N PRO A 81 17.36 4.36 -7.21
CA PRO A 81 17.68 4.55 -5.80
C PRO A 81 17.24 3.34 -4.97
N HIS A 82 18.12 2.87 -4.10
CA HIS A 82 17.88 1.67 -3.27
C HIS A 82 16.56 1.75 -2.48
N GLU A 83 16.17 2.95 -2.02
CA GLU A 83 14.91 3.17 -1.32
C GLU A 83 13.67 2.89 -2.18
N ILE A 84 13.70 3.21 -3.48
CA ILE A 84 12.58 2.96 -4.40
C ILE A 84 12.50 1.46 -4.69
N TYR A 85 13.63 0.79 -4.90
CA TYR A 85 13.66 -0.65 -5.14
C TYR A 85 13.13 -1.45 -3.95
N ALA A 86 13.57 -1.09 -2.73
CA ALA A 86 13.06 -1.69 -1.50
C ALA A 86 11.55 -1.46 -1.33
N ALA A 87 11.07 -0.24 -1.62
CA ALA A 87 9.65 0.08 -1.58
C ALA A 87 8.82 -0.73 -2.59
N GLN A 88 9.30 -0.90 -3.83
CA GLN A 88 8.66 -1.74 -4.84
C GLN A 88 8.48 -3.17 -4.35
N GLY A 89 9.55 -3.79 -3.84
CA GLY A 89 9.50 -5.16 -3.32
C GLY A 89 8.52 -5.31 -2.15
N LEU A 90 8.62 -4.41 -1.16
CA LEU A 90 7.77 -4.44 0.03
C LEU A 90 6.29 -4.22 -0.30
N LEU A 91 5.96 -3.25 -1.16
CA LEU A 91 4.57 -2.98 -1.51
C LEU A 91 3.97 -4.13 -2.36
N LEU A 92 4.74 -4.75 -3.26
CA LEU A 92 4.29 -5.93 -4.01
C LEU A 92 4.03 -7.12 -3.07
N ILE A 93 4.96 -7.40 -2.14
CA ILE A 93 4.77 -8.45 -1.15
C ILE A 93 3.54 -8.14 -0.29
N GLY A 94 3.38 -6.90 0.17
CA GLY A 94 2.23 -6.46 0.95
C GLY A 94 0.90 -6.68 0.21
N MET A 95 0.86 -6.33 -1.08
CA MET A 95 -0.32 -6.54 -1.94
C MET A 95 -0.68 -8.04 -2.07
N LEU A 96 0.32 -8.89 -2.30
CA LEU A 96 0.11 -10.34 -2.41
C LEU A 96 -0.36 -10.96 -1.09
N MET A 97 0.28 -10.58 0.03
CA MET A 97 -0.13 -11.05 1.36
C MET A 97 -1.54 -10.60 1.71
N GLY A 98 -1.92 -9.35 1.41
CA GLY A 98 -3.28 -8.86 1.63
C GLY A 98 -4.32 -9.63 0.81
N PHE A 99 -3.98 -9.99 -0.44
CA PHE A 99 -4.85 -10.82 -1.29
C PHE A 99 -5.01 -12.25 -0.73
N LEU A 100 -3.93 -12.88 -0.26
CA LEU A 100 -3.99 -14.18 0.41
C LEU A 100 -4.83 -14.12 1.70
N GLY A 101 -4.69 -13.05 2.49
CA GLY A 101 -5.53 -12.82 3.66
C GLY A 101 -7.03 -12.69 3.31
N LEU A 102 -7.34 -11.97 2.24
CA LEU A 102 -8.70 -11.80 1.74
C LEU A 102 -9.33 -13.12 1.28
N THR A 103 -8.63 -13.88 0.47
CA THR A 103 -9.11 -15.20 0.00
C THR A 103 -9.34 -16.17 1.16
N ALA A 104 -8.41 -16.24 2.13
CA ALA A 104 -8.57 -17.05 3.33
C ALA A 104 -9.82 -16.64 4.16
N THR A 105 -10.06 -15.33 4.31
CA THR A 105 -11.25 -14.80 5.00
C THR A 105 -12.54 -15.18 4.27
N ILE A 106 -12.56 -15.08 2.94
CA ILE A 106 -13.72 -15.48 2.11
C ILE A 106 -14.00 -16.97 2.29
N PHE A 107 -12.98 -17.83 2.25
CA PHE A 107 -13.16 -19.26 2.49
C PHE A 107 -13.68 -19.54 3.91
N ALA A 108 -13.15 -18.87 4.93
CA ALA A 108 -13.63 -19.00 6.29
C ALA A 108 -15.11 -18.62 6.43
N LEU A 109 -15.49 -17.44 5.94
CA LEU A 109 -16.87 -16.95 5.98
C LEU A 109 -17.81 -17.84 5.17
N ARG A 110 -17.41 -18.30 3.97
CA ARG A 110 -18.20 -19.22 3.16
C ARG A 110 -18.52 -20.51 3.93
N ASN A 111 -17.54 -21.09 4.61
CA ASN A 111 -17.75 -22.29 5.42
C ASN A 111 -18.68 -22.03 6.61
N VAL A 112 -18.58 -20.85 7.25
CA VAL A 112 -19.49 -20.42 8.33
C VAL A 112 -20.93 -20.29 7.83
N TYR A 113 -21.15 -19.62 6.68
CA TYR A 113 -22.49 -19.40 6.12
C TYR A 113 -23.13 -20.68 5.57
N MET A 114 -22.34 -21.60 5.02
CA MET A 114 -22.82 -22.89 4.51
C MET A 114 -23.11 -23.90 5.63
N GLY A 115 -22.88 -23.55 6.90
CA GLY A 115 -23.13 -24.45 8.04
C GLY A 115 -22.18 -25.64 8.12
N ILE A 116 -21.01 -25.58 7.46
CA ILE A 116 -20.03 -26.67 7.46
C ILE A 116 -19.42 -26.78 8.86
N THR A 117 -19.59 -27.93 9.51
CA THR A 117 -19.28 -28.16 10.93
C THR A 117 -17.80 -28.44 11.24
N HIS A 118 -16.89 -28.25 10.28
CA HIS A 118 -15.44 -28.39 10.50
C HIS A 118 -14.86 -27.17 11.22
N LYS A 119 -15.19 -27.04 12.52
CA LYS A 119 -14.76 -25.96 13.39
C LYS A 119 -13.24 -25.72 13.31
N THR A 120 -12.41 -26.73 13.53
CA THR A 120 -10.94 -26.57 13.48
C THR A 120 -10.43 -25.95 12.17
N LEU A 121 -11.06 -26.27 11.04
CA LEU A 121 -10.67 -25.74 9.73
C LEU A 121 -11.01 -24.24 9.60
N ILE A 122 -12.20 -23.83 10.04
CA ILE A 122 -12.64 -22.42 10.00
C ILE A 122 -11.72 -21.54 10.84
N THR A 123 -11.39 -21.95 12.08
CA THR A 123 -10.46 -21.17 12.91
C THR A 123 -9.08 -21.08 12.26
N ARG A 124 -8.57 -22.16 11.66
CA ARG A 124 -7.28 -22.11 10.97
C ARG A 124 -7.29 -21.09 9.82
N PHE A 125 -8.35 -21.03 9.03
CA PHE A 125 -8.47 -20.02 7.97
C PHE A 125 -8.51 -18.59 8.52
N PHE A 126 -9.24 -18.34 9.60
CA PHE A 126 -9.22 -17.01 10.24
C PHE A 126 -7.83 -16.67 10.80
N LEU A 127 -7.14 -17.61 11.44
CA LEU A 127 -5.77 -17.39 11.94
C LEU A 127 -4.78 -17.07 10.81
N VAL A 128 -4.83 -17.87 9.73
CA VAL A 128 -3.99 -17.66 8.54
C VAL A 128 -4.31 -16.32 7.89
N SER A 129 -5.59 -15.96 7.77
CA SER A 129 -5.99 -14.65 7.22
C SER A 129 -5.46 -13.49 8.05
N GLY A 130 -5.54 -13.61 9.39
CA GLY A 130 -5.08 -12.59 10.31
C GLY A 130 -3.57 -12.37 10.21
N PHE A 131 -2.81 -13.46 10.16
CA PHE A 131 -1.36 -13.42 9.93
C PHE A 131 -1.01 -12.68 8.63
N PHE A 132 -1.66 -13.04 7.53
CA PHE A 132 -1.41 -12.40 6.23
C PHE A 132 -1.79 -10.92 6.19
N TYR A 133 -2.89 -10.52 6.82
CA TYR A 133 -3.26 -9.11 6.92
C TYR A 133 -2.27 -8.29 7.76
N ILE A 134 -1.77 -8.83 8.87
CA ILE A 134 -0.73 -8.16 9.67
C ILE A 134 0.56 -8.01 8.85
N LEU A 135 1.00 -9.09 8.19
CA LEU A 135 2.20 -9.05 7.36
C LEU A 135 2.06 -8.03 6.21
N ALA A 136 0.90 -8.00 5.56
CA ALA A 136 0.58 -7.01 4.53
C ALA A 136 0.68 -5.57 5.08
N GLY A 137 0.07 -5.29 6.24
CA GLY A 137 0.13 -3.99 6.89
C GLY A 137 1.55 -3.56 7.22
N LEU A 138 2.38 -4.46 7.74
CA LEU A 138 3.79 -4.18 8.05
C LEU A 138 4.62 -3.90 6.78
N CYS A 139 4.41 -4.67 5.72
CA CYS A 139 5.08 -4.46 4.44
C CYS A 139 4.75 -3.09 3.82
N VAL A 140 3.53 -2.58 4.00
CA VAL A 140 3.13 -1.24 3.50
C VAL A 140 3.58 -0.12 4.45
N LEU A 141 3.61 -0.39 5.76
CA LEU A 141 4.02 0.59 6.77
C LEU A 141 5.47 1.04 6.58
N ILE A 142 6.38 0.13 6.21
CA ILE A 142 7.80 0.43 6.06
C ILE A 142 8.02 1.49 4.95
N PRO A 143 7.57 1.29 3.68
CA PRO A 143 7.69 2.29 2.63
C PRO A 143 6.97 3.61 2.95
N VAL A 144 5.77 3.55 3.54
CA VAL A 144 5.00 4.76 3.90
C VAL A 144 5.76 5.60 4.94
N SER A 145 6.27 4.95 5.99
CA SER A 145 7.01 5.63 7.06
C SER A 145 8.33 6.20 6.55
N TRP A 146 9.05 5.43 5.71
CA TRP A 146 10.29 5.89 5.11
C TRP A 146 10.07 7.12 4.23
N ASN A 147 9.09 7.07 3.32
CA ASN A 147 8.79 8.20 2.44
C ASN A 147 8.32 9.43 3.21
N PHE A 148 7.49 9.24 4.25
CA PHE A 148 7.08 10.35 5.11
C PHE A 148 8.27 10.97 5.86
N TYR A 149 9.18 10.14 6.37
CA TYR A 149 10.41 10.60 6.99
C TYR A 149 11.30 11.38 6.01
N SER A 150 11.49 10.86 4.79
CA SER A 150 12.28 11.53 3.76
C SER A 150 11.71 12.88 3.34
N VAL A 151 10.38 13.00 3.23
CA VAL A 151 9.72 14.29 2.94
C VAL A 151 9.96 15.29 4.08
N THR A 152 9.77 14.88 5.34
CA THR A 152 9.93 15.78 6.50
C THR A 152 11.37 16.26 6.70
N HIS A 153 12.36 15.46 6.29
CA HIS A 153 13.78 15.81 6.36
C HIS A 153 14.34 16.34 5.03
N ASN A 154 13.47 16.58 4.04
CA ASN A 154 13.83 17.04 2.70
C ASN A 154 14.96 16.21 2.04
N GLN A 155 14.95 14.89 2.25
CA GLN A 155 15.98 14.00 1.71
C GLN A 155 15.87 13.89 0.20
N SER A 156 16.97 14.13 -0.51
CA SER A 156 17.02 14.01 -1.95
C SER A 156 17.22 12.57 -2.42
N ILE A 157 16.83 12.35 -3.66
CA ILE A 157 17.03 11.12 -4.41
C ILE A 157 17.98 11.43 -5.56
N ALA A 158 19.10 10.71 -5.64
CA ALA A 158 20.03 10.87 -6.75
C ALA A 158 19.51 10.15 -7.99
N PHE A 159 18.85 10.90 -8.88
CA PHE A 159 18.45 10.38 -10.19
C PHE A 159 19.61 10.50 -11.20
N PRO A 160 19.79 9.52 -12.09
CA PRO A 160 20.78 9.64 -13.15
C PRO A 160 20.38 10.76 -14.14
N PRO A 161 21.35 11.40 -14.83
CA PRO A 161 21.09 12.54 -15.70
C PRO A 161 20.06 12.29 -16.82
N SER A 162 19.86 11.02 -17.22
CA SER A 162 18.86 10.61 -18.22
C SER A 162 17.41 10.90 -17.82
N TYR A 163 17.13 11.10 -16.54
CA TYR A 163 15.79 11.38 -16.02
C TYR A 163 15.46 12.88 -16.02
N TYR A 164 16.44 13.74 -16.37
CA TYR A 164 16.30 15.20 -16.42
C TYR A 164 15.81 15.83 -15.11
N MET A 165 16.06 15.15 -13.98
CA MET A 165 15.68 15.61 -12.65
C MET A 165 16.88 16.25 -11.95
N PRO A 166 16.70 17.34 -11.18
CA PRO A 166 17.77 17.90 -10.38
C PRO A 166 18.24 16.93 -9.29
N SER A 167 19.48 17.08 -8.85
CA SER A 167 20.10 16.26 -7.79
C SER A 167 19.47 16.44 -6.41
N SER A 168 18.79 17.57 -6.19
CA SER A 168 18.07 17.87 -4.95
C SER A 168 16.86 18.77 -5.21
N PRO A 169 15.76 18.58 -4.46
CA PRO A 169 14.63 19.49 -4.46
C PRO A 169 14.91 20.73 -3.60
N VAL A 170 14.23 21.83 -3.91
CA VAL A 170 14.21 23.04 -3.08
C VAL A 170 13.36 22.80 -1.85
N ALA A 171 12.19 22.19 -2.04
CA ALA A 171 11.28 21.78 -0.98
C ALA A 171 10.54 20.49 -1.37
N GLN A 172 10.03 19.78 -0.37
CA GLN A 172 9.25 18.55 -0.56
C GLN A 172 7.94 18.61 0.20
N GLU A 173 6.91 18.03 -0.42
CA GLU A 173 5.59 17.83 0.18
C GLU A 173 5.17 16.37 0.08
N ALA A 174 4.37 15.94 1.06
CA ALA A 174 3.81 14.60 1.08
C ALA A 174 2.69 14.51 0.04
N GLY A 175 2.85 13.65 -0.97
CA GLY A 175 1.81 13.43 -1.95
C GLY A 175 0.67 12.56 -1.41
N ALA A 176 -0.45 12.50 -2.15
CA ALA A 176 -1.66 11.81 -1.73
C ALA A 176 -1.48 10.31 -1.44
N ALA A 177 -0.46 9.66 -2.00
CA ALA A 177 -0.22 8.23 -1.80
C ALA A 177 0.14 7.89 -0.35
N ILE A 178 0.83 8.79 0.37
CA ILE A 178 1.24 8.59 1.76
C ILE A 178 0.03 8.47 2.70
N PRO A 179 -0.88 9.47 2.81
CA PRO A 179 -2.03 9.36 3.70
C PRO A 179 -2.96 8.20 3.33
N ILE A 180 -3.14 7.90 2.03
CA ILE A 180 -3.90 6.71 1.58
C ILE A 180 -3.23 5.43 2.11
N GLY A 181 -1.91 5.34 2.01
CA GLY A 181 -1.13 4.21 2.53
C GLY A 181 -1.25 4.06 4.05
N ILE A 182 -1.24 5.16 4.82
CA ILE A 182 -1.45 5.13 6.27
C ILE A 182 -2.82 4.54 6.61
N VAL A 183 -3.88 5.02 5.96
CA VAL A 183 -5.24 4.48 6.17
C VAL A 183 -5.29 3.01 5.79
N ALA A 184 -4.68 2.60 4.68
CA ALA A 184 -4.61 1.20 4.27
C ALA A 184 -3.94 0.31 5.34
N VAL A 185 -2.81 0.75 5.90
CA VAL A 185 -2.10 0.04 6.98
C VAL A 185 -2.99 -0.15 8.20
N ILE A 186 -3.65 0.91 8.67
CA ILE A 186 -4.53 0.85 9.85
C ILE A 186 -5.65 -0.17 9.63
N LEU A 187 -6.32 -0.11 8.47
CA LEU A 187 -7.41 -1.03 8.15
C LEU A 187 -6.93 -2.49 8.04
N LEU A 188 -5.78 -2.74 7.43
CA LEU A 188 -5.18 -4.08 7.33
C LEU A 188 -4.79 -4.62 8.70
N LEU A 189 -4.20 -3.81 9.57
CA LEU A 189 -3.83 -4.23 10.93
C LEU A 189 -5.07 -4.53 11.78
N LEU A 190 -6.09 -3.68 11.73
CA LEU A 190 -7.37 -3.90 12.42
C LEU A 190 -8.03 -5.20 11.92
N SER A 191 -8.12 -5.37 10.60
CA SER A 191 -8.61 -6.61 9.98
C SER A 191 -7.85 -7.84 10.51
N GLY A 192 -6.52 -7.77 10.55
CA GLY A 192 -5.68 -8.83 11.07
C GLY A 192 -6.00 -9.18 12.52
N THR A 193 -6.08 -8.18 13.40
CA THR A 193 -6.42 -8.39 14.81
C THR A 193 -7.81 -8.98 15.01
N PHE A 194 -8.80 -8.54 14.20
CA PHE A 194 -10.17 -9.05 14.27
C PHE A 194 -10.25 -10.50 13.79
N SER A 195 -9.56 -10.85 12.71
CA SER A 195 -9.43 -12.24 12.26
C SER A 195 -8.77 -13.14 13.30
N LEU A 196 -7.69 -12.68 13.94
CA LEU A 196 -6.99 -13.45 14.99
C LEU A 196 -7.84 -13.64 16.26
N SER A 197 -8.75 -12.72 16.55
CA SER A 197 -9.63 -12.78 17.72
C SER A 197 -10.75 -13.83 17.62
N TYR A 198 -10.87 -14.52 16.48
CA TYR A 198 -11.92 -15.52 16.28
C TYR A 198 -11.83 -16.66 17.32
N ARG A 199 -12.81 -16.69 18.22
CA ARG A 199 -13.06 -17.81 19.12
C ARG A 199 -14.33 -18.52 18.69
N PHE A 200 -14.30 -19.86 18.71
CA PHE A 200 -15.54 -20.62 18.58
C PHE A 200 -16.48 -20.27 19.73
N PRO A 201 -17.78 -20.04 19.48
CA PRO A 201 -18.75 -20.17 20.53
C PRO A 201 -18.68 -21.62 21.02
N VAL A 202 -18.16 -21.81 22.24
CA VAL A 202 -18.33 -23.08 22.96
C VAL A 202 -19.83 -23.18 23.21
N THR A 203 -20.50 -24.06 22.46
CA THR A 203 -21.84 -24.48 22.85
C THR A 203 -21.67 -25.13 24.21
N ALA A 204 -22.09 -24.46 25.28
CA ALA A 204 -22.27 -25.11 26.56
C ALA A 204 -23.28 -26.23 26.30
N ASN A 205 -22.80 -27.48 26.31
CA ASN A 205 -23.70 -28.61 26.38
C ASN A 205 -24.44 -28.46 27.71
N THR A 206 -25.68 -27.99 27.66
CA THR A 206 -26.64 -28.20 28.73
C THR A 206 -26.92 -29.70 28.77
N ILE A 207 -26.00 -30.45 29.37
CA ILE A 207 -26.32 -31.72 30.01
C ILE A 207 -26.97 -31.32 31.31
N MET A 208 -28.30 -31.24 31.35
CA MET A 208 -29.07 -31.51 32.56
C MET A 208 -30.44 -32.05 32.13
N GLN A 209 -30.54 -33.38 32.31
CA GLN A 209 -31.71 -34.22 32.66
C GLN A 209 -33.09 -33.87 32.10
#